data_AF-A0A1E3K9Y8-F1
#
_entry.id   AF-A0A1E3K9Y8-F1
#
_cell.length_a   1.000
_cell.length_b   1.000
_cell.length_c   1.000
_cell.angle_alpha   90.00
_cell.angle_beta   90.00
_cell.angle_gamma   90.00
#
_symmetry.space_group_name_H-M   'P 1'
#
loop_
_entity.id
_entity.type
_entity.pdbx_description
1 polymer ?
#
loop_
_entity_poly.entity_id
_entity_poly.type
_entity_poly.pdbx_seq_one_letter_code
_entity_poly.pdbx_strand_id
1 'polypeptide(L)'
;MIAAPFLRPLTAGLRQQTRRGYASVLEQAAQPADELPLRLQAIKLYKELHRLGRDYPDPNYEFNKRLRRAFEKNSKVTDPEALKKQLELGEHIKKEVLALLSLKKFRHLRRSYHAHEGPR
;
A
#
# COMPACT_ATOMS: atom_id res chain seq x y z
N MET A 1 59.58 -9.21 -50.99
CA MET A 1 59.20 -8.88 -49.60
C MET A 1 57.68 -8.95 -49.52
N ILE A 2 57.14 -9.99 -48.89
CA ILE A 2 55.71 -10.31 -48.86
C ILE A 2 55.14 -9.79 -47.53
N ALA A 3 54.19 -8.86 -47.59
CA ALA A 3 53.55 -8.26 -46.43
C ALA A 3 52.45 -9.18 -45.88
N ALA A 4 52.51 -9.49 -44.59
CA ALA A 4 51.55 -10.34 -43.88
C ALA A 4 50.16 -9.68 -43.78
N PRO A 5 49.06 -10.46 -43.82
CA PRO A 5 47.73 -9.92 -43.65
C PRO A 5 47.42 -9.64 -42.17
N PHE A 6 46.78 -8.49 -41.98
CA PHE A 6 46.29 -7.91 -40.74
C PHE A 6 45.32 -8.87 -40.01
N LEU A 7 45.74 -9.41 -38.87
CA LEU A 7 44.87 -10.13 -37.94
C LEU A 7 43.80 -9.16 -37.40
N ARG A 8 42.56 -9.32 -37.87
CA ARG A 8 41.38 -8.62 -37.35
C ARG A 8 41.03 -9.22 -35.98
N PRO A 9 41.06 -8.48 -34.86
CA PRO A 9 40.62 -9.02 -33.59
C PRO A 9 39.10 -9.23 -33.65
N LEU A 10 38.66 -10.45 -33.35
CA LEU A 10 37.29 -10.75 -32.95
C LEU A 10 37.04 -10.09 -31.60
N THR A 11 36.79 -8.79 -31.59
CA THR A 11 36.05 -8.17 -30.49
C THR A 11 34.64 -8.73 -30.59
N ALA A 12 34.41 -9.84 -29.90
CA ALA A 12 33.09 -10.33 -29.58
C ALA A 12 32.37 -9.18 -28.89
N GLY A 13 31.58 -8.45 -29.66
CA GLY A 13 30.57 -7.56 -29.10
C GLY A 13 29.76 -8.43 -28.16
N LEU A 14 29.97 -8.23 -26.86
CA LEU A 14 29.04 -8.62 -25.82
C LEU A 14 27.72 -7.99 -26.24
N ARG A 15 26.96 -8.77 -27.01
CA ARG A 15 25.57 -8.56 -27.33
C ARG A 15 24.96 -8.32 -25.98
N GLN A 16 24.65 -7.06 -25.67
CA GLN A 16 23.81 -6.74 -24.52
C GLN A 16 22.48 -7.41 -24.84
N GLN A 17 22.40 -8.66 -24.42
CA GLN A 17 21.26 -9.53 -24.57
C GLN A 17 20.19 -8.85 -23.73
N THR A 18 19.36 -8.09 -24.44
CA THR A 18 18.03 -7.64 -24.06
C THR A 18 17.65 -8.05 -22.64
N ARG A 19 17.88 -7.16 -21.67
CA ARG A 19 17.15 -7.20 -20.40
C ARG A 19 15.68 -6.81 -20.69
N ARG A 20 15.00 -7.64 -21.48
CA ARG A 20 13.54 -7.74 -21.57
C ARG A 20 13.13 -9.11 -21.04
N GLY A 21 13.69 -9.47 -19.88
CA GLY A 21 13.23 -10.61 -19.11
C GLY A 21 12.25 -10.16 -18.03
N TYR A 22 11.56 -11.12 -17.41
CA TYR A 22 10.64 -10.96 -16.27
C TYR A 22 11.11 -9.96 -15.18
N ALA A 23 12.42 -9.72 -15.06
CA ALA A 23 13.00 -8.68 -14.23
C ALA A 23 12.45 -7.27 -14.52
N SER A 24 12.29 -6.86 -15.79
CA SER A 24 11.71 -5.54 -16.12
C SER A 24 10.25 -5.43 -15.71
N VAL A 25 9.51 -6.55 -15.72
CA VAL A 25 8.11 -6.63 -15.30
C VAL A 25 7.97 -6.52 -13.78
N LEU A 26 8.89 -7.14 -13.02
CA LEU A 26 8.98 -6.97 -11.57
C LEU A 26 9.41 -5.56 -11.17
N GLU A 27 10.31 -4.95 -11.95
CA GLU A 27 10.79 -3.58 -11.73
C GLU A 27 9.73 -2.54 -12.13
N GLN A 28 8.85 -2.85 -13.09
CA GLN A 28 7.69 -2.05 -13.45
C GLN A 28 6.49 -2.19 -12.50
N ALA A 29 6.44 -3.21 -11.64
CA ALA A 29 5.39 -3.32 -10.62
C ALA A 29 5.51 -2.23 -9.52
N ALA A 30 6.62 -1.49 -9.51
CA ALA A 30 6.89 -0.37 -8.60
C ALA A 30 6.63 1.00 -9.25
N GLN A 31 5.69 1.12 -10.20
CA GLN A 31 5.15 2.45 -10.51
C GLN A 31 4.44 2.96 -9.24
N PRO A 32 4.77 4.18 -8.75
CA PRO A 32 4.16 4.69 -7.53
C PRO A 32 2.65 4.76 -7.75
N ALA A 33 1.87 4.26 -6.79
CA ALA A 33 0.40 4.26 -6.83
C ALA A 33 -0.23 5.69 -6.81
N ASP A 34 0.57 6.70 -7.13
CA ASP A 34 0.30 8.14 -7.05
C ASP A 34 -0.35 8.69 -8.34
N GLU A 35 -0.52 7.87 -9.38
CA GLU A 35 -1.04 8.31 -10.69
C GLU A 35 -2.58 8.46 -10.76
N LEU A 36 -3.29 8.21 -9.65
CA LEU A 36 -4.74 8.40 -9.61
C LEU A 36 -5.08 9.83 -9.16
N PRO A 37 -6.04 10.51 -9.83
CA PRO A 37 -6.63 11.74 -9.32
C PRO A 37 -6.99 11.63 -7.83
N LEU A 38 -6.64 12.64 -7.02
CA LEU A 38 -6.80 12.62 -5.55
C LEU A 38 -8.20 12.20 -5.08
N ARG A 39 -9.24 12.54 -5.85
CA ARG A 39 -10.62 12.12 -5.58
C ARG A 39 -10.84 10.61 -5.72
N LEU A 40 -10.21 9.96 -6.69
CA LEU A 40 -10.27 8.50 -6.84
C LEU A 40 -9.54 7.79 -5.70
N GLN A 41 -8.40 8.35 -5.25
CA GLN A 41 -7.69 7.86 -4.07
C GLN A 41 -8.59 7.92 -2.83
N ALA A 42 -9.31 9.04 -2.63
CA ALA A 42 -10.25 9.19 -1.52
C ALA A 42 -11.40 8.16 -1.56
N ILE A 43 -11.94 7.89 -2.75
CA ILE A 43 -12.99 6.87 -2.94
C ILE A 43 -12.46 5.47 -2.63
N LYS A 44 -11.23 5.15 -3.05
CA LYS A 44 -10.58 3.88 -2.74
C LYS A 44 -10.40 3.73 -1.23
N LEU A 45 -9.83 4.74 -0.58
CA LEU A 45 -9.60 4.77 0.86
C LEU A 45 -10.90 4.62 1.66
N TYR A 46 -11.97 5.30 1.24
CA TYR A 46 -13.30 5.16 1.85
C TYR A 46 -13.80 3.70 1.80
N LYS A 47 -13.69 3.03 0.65
CA LYS A 47 -14.13 1.63 0.50
C LYS A 47 -13.31 0.67 1.36
N GLU A 48 -12.00 0.90 1.45
CA GLU A 48 -11.11 0.12 2.30
C GLU A 48 -11.46 0.29 3.79
N LEU A 49 -11.58 1.54 4.27
CA LEU A 49 -11.98 1.84 5.64
C LEU A 49 -13.37 1.30 5.98
N HIS A 50 -14.33 1.43 5.07
CA HIS A 50 -15.68 0.89 5.26
C HIS A 50 -15.70 -0.64 5.38
N ARG A 51 -14.80 -1.34 4.67
CA ARG A 51 -14.62 -2.79 4.81
C ARG A 51 -14.04 -3.13 6.19
N LEU A 52 -12.96 -2.46 6.58
CA LEU A 52 -12.32 -2.67 7.89
C LEU A 52 -13.25 -2.34 9.07
N GLY A 53 -14.12 -1.35 8.89
CA GLY A 53 -15.09 -0.93 9.90
C GLY A 53 -16.10 -2.00 10.29
N ARG A 54 -16.29 -3.05 9.48
CA ARG A 54 -17.17 -4.19 9.82
C ARG A 54 -16.59 -5.06 10.93
N ASP A 55 -15.26 -5.15 11.01
CA ASP A 55 -14.57 -5.99 11.98
C ASP A 55 -14.18 -5.25 13.27
N TYR A 56 -14.57 -3.96 13.36
CA TYR A 56 -14.16 -3.06 14.43
C TYR A 56 -14.44 -3.68 15.81
N PRO A 57 -13.51 -3.58 16.79
CA PRO A 57 -13.64 -4.30 18.06
C PRO A 57 -14.89 -3.93 18.88
N ASP A 58 -15.30 -2.66 18.85
CA ASP A 58 -16.43 -2.13 19.60
C ASP A 58 -17.65 -1.93 18.70
N PRO A 59 -18.74 -2.70 18.88
CA PRO A 59 -19.96 -2.55 18.08
C PRO A 59 -20.70 -1.23 18.36
N ASN A 60 -20.59 -0.67 19.57
CA ASN A 60 -21.32 0.55 19.95
C ASN A 60 -20.70 1.82 19.35
N TYR A 61 -19.46 1.74 18.85
CA TYR A 61 -18.75 2.90 18.32
C TYR A 61 -19.33 3.41 16.98
N GLU A 62 -20.06 2.58 16.25
CA GLU A 62 -20.70 2.94 14.97
C GLU A 62 -19.70 3.51 13.94
N PHE A 63 -18.55 2.84 13.76
CA PHE A 63 -17.42 3.33 12.96
C PHE A 63 -17.83 3.77 11.54
N ASN A 64 -18.57 2.94 10.81
CA ASN A 64 -18.98 3.22 9.43
C ASN A 64 -19.88 4.46 9.32
N LYS A 65 -20.75 4.68 10.30
CA LYS A 65 -21.62 5.85 10.35
C LYS A 65 -20.82 7.14 10.55
N ARG A 66 -19.81 7.10 11.43
CA ARG A 66 -18.88 8.21 11.68
C ARG A 66 -18.00 8.49 10.46
N LEU A 67 -17.46 7.43 9.85
CA LEU A 67 -16.68 7.51 8.62
C LEU A 67 -17.48 8.20 7.50
N ARG A 68 -18.72 7.75 7.26
CA ARG A 68 -19.60 8.35 6.27
C ARG A 68 -19.80 9.86 6.52
N ARG A 69 -20.15 10.24 7.75
CA ARG A 69 -20.34 11.66 8.13
C ARG A 69 -19.08 12.50 7.88
N ALA A 70 -17.90 11.96 8.18
CA ALA A 70 -16.63 12.66 7.97
C ALA A 70 -16.36 12.90 6.47
N PHE A 71 -16.60 11.90 5.62
CA PHE A 71 -16.44 12.03 4.17
C PHE A 71 -17.51 12.95 3.54
N GLU A 72 -18.76 12.90 4.03
CA GLU A 72 -19.83 13.81 3.60
C GLU A 72 -19.47 15.27 3.90
N LYS A 73 -18.96 15.56 5.11
CA LYS A 73 -18.51 16.90 5.52
C LYS A 73 -17.42 17.46 4.59
N ASN A 74 -16.51 16.60 4.13
CA ASN A 74 -15.37 16.99 3.29
C ASN A 74 -15.63 16.86 1.78
N SER A 75 -16.83 16.48 1.36
CA SER A 75 -17.17 16.20 -0.05
C SER A 75 -16.96 17.39 -0.99
N LYS A 76 -17.17 18.62 -0.50
CA LYS A 76 -17.09 19.87 -1.27
C LYS A 76 -15.70 20.53 -1.26
N VAL A 77 -14.69 19.93 -0.65
CA VAL A 77 -13.33 20.50 -0.59
C VAL A 77 -12.65 20.37 -1.96
N THR A 78 -12.41 21.50 -2.62
CA THR A 78 -11.81 21.55 -3.97
C THR A 78 -10.31 21.80 -3.96
N ASP A 79 -9.78 22.35 -2.86
CA ASP A 79 -8.36 22.65 -2.70
C ASP A 79 -7.50 21.36 -2.69
N PRO A 80 -6.53 21.22 -3.60
CA PRO A 80 -5.71 20.00 -3.69
C PRO A 80 -4.82 19.77 -2.47
N GLU A 81 -4.31 20.82 -1.82
CA GLU A 81 -3.45 20.65 -0.63
C GLU A 81 -4.25 20.17 0.57
N ALA A 82 -5.42 20.77 0.82
CA ALA A 82 -6.34 20.31 1.84
C ALA A 82 -6.76 18.84 1.63
N LEU A 83 -7.00 18.44 0.37
CA LEU A 83 -7.39 17.07 0.05
C LEU A 83 -6.27 16.06 0.31
N LYS A 84 -5.01 16.42 0.01
CA LYS A 84 -3.84 15.60 0.36
C LYS A 84 -3.71 15.40 1.87
N LYS A 85 -3.81 16.47 2.66
CA LYS A 85 -3.77 16.38 4.14
C LYS A 85 -4.89 15.49 4.69
N GLN A 86 -6.09 15.56 4.12
CA GLN A 86 -7.21 14.71 4.52
C GLN A 86 -6.98 13.23 4.15
N LEU A 87 -6.36 12.96 2.99
CA LEU A 87 -5.97 11.62 2.60
C LEU A 87 -4.92 11.03 3.54
N GLU A 88 -3.88 11.79 3.88
CA GLU A 88 -2.85 11.38 4.83
C GLU A 88 -3.45 11.03 6.20
N LEU A 89 -4.38 11.86 6.68
CA LEU A 89 -5.12 11.59 7.91
C LEU A 89 -5.94 10.28 7.80
N GLY A 90 -6.62 10.06 6.67
CA GLY A 90 -7.39 8.83 6.46
C GLY A 90 -6.51 7.58 6.41
N GLU A 91 -5.32 7.66 5.80
CA GLU A 91 -4.32 6.58 5.81
C GLU A 91 -3.77 6.31 7.21
N HIS A 92 -3.58 7.35 8.02
CA HIS A 92 -3.23 7.19 9.43
C HIS A 92 -4.31 6.42 10.19
N ILE A 93 -5.57 6.83 10.06
CA ILE A 93 -6.72 6.16 10.69
C ILE A 93 -6.80 4.68 10.26
N LYS A 94 -6.55 4.39 8.99
CA LYS A 94 -6.52 3.01 8.48
C LYS A 94 -5.47 2.17 9.21
N LYS A 95 -4.26 2.70 9.43
CA LYS A 95 -3.19 2.02 10.18
C LYS A 95 -3.60 1.78 11.63
N GLU A 96 -4.22 2.74 12.29
CA GLU A 96 -4.72 2.59 13.66
C GLU A 96 -5.79 1.51 13.76
N VAL A 97 -6.76 1.49 12.83
CA VAL A 97 -7.81 0.46 12.79
C VAL A 97 -7.19 -0.92 12.59
N LEU A 98 -6.23 -1.06 11.69
CA LEU A 98 -5.50 -2.33 11.50
C LEU A 98 -4.76 -2.77 12.76
N ALA A 99 -4.13 -1.85 13.49
CA ALA A 99 -3.47 -2.12 14.76
C ALA A 99 -4.47 -2.56 15.84
N LEU A 100 -5.65 -1.94 15.91
CA LEU A 100 -6.71 -2.36 16.83
C LEU A 100 -7.22 -3.76 16.50
N LEU A 101 -7.39 -4.09 15.23
CA LEU A 101 -7.80 -5.41 14.77
C LEU A 101 -6.74 -6.48 15.08
N SER A 102 -5.46 -6.18 14.86
CA SER A 102 -4.37 -7.11 15.19
C SER A 102 -4.29 -7.33 16.70
N LEU A 103 -4.47 -6.28 17.51
CA LEU A 103 -4.50 -6.38 18.96
C LEU A 103 -5.70 -7.22 19.46
N LYS A 104 -6.88 -7.04 18.89
CA LYS A 104 -8.07 -7.88 19.19
C LYS A 104 -7.76 -9.36 18.93
N LYS A 105 -7.16 -9.67 17.77
CA LYS A 105 -6.76 -11.04 17.39
C LYS A 105 -5.72 -11.61 18.34
N PHE A 106 -4.68 -10.83 18.66
CA PHE A 106 -3.64 -11.22 19.61
C PHE A 106 -4.21 -11.52 21.00
N ARG A 107 -5.08 -10.65 21.52
CA ARG A 107 -5.76 -10.86 22.82
C ARG A 107 -6.62 -12.12 22.83
N HIS A 108 -7.23 -12.48 21.70
CA HIS A 108 -7.96 -13.74 21.60
C HIS A 108 -7.00 -14.94 21.62
N LEU A 109 -5.99 -14.97 20.76
CA LEU A 109 -5.00 -16.05 20.71
C LEU A 109 -4.29 -16.25 22.06
N ARG A 110 -3.89 -15.16 22.72
CA ARG A 110 -3.24 -15.25 24.02
C ARG A 110 -4.14 -15.93 25.06
N ARG A 111 -5.43 -15.60 25.09
CA ARG A 111 -6.40 -16.27 26.00
C ARG A 111 -6.60 -17.74 25.67
N SER A 112 -6.61 -18.09 24.38
CA SER A 112 -6.83 -19.47 23.95
C SER A 112 -5.63 -20.39 24.20
N TYR A 113 -4.40 -19.92 24.00
CA TYR A 113 -3.20 -20.75 24.07
C TYR A 113 -2.39 -20.60 25.37
N HIS A 114 -2.48 -19.45 26.05
CA HIS A 114 -1.68 -19.17 27.26
C HIS A 114 -2.59 -18.95 28.49
N ALA A 115 -3.65 -19.74 28.62
CA ALA A 115 -4.60 -19.62 29.74
C ALA A 115 -3.95 -19.86 31.12
N HIS A 116 -2.87 -20.64 31.17
CA HIS A 116 -2.15 -20.99 32.40
C HIS A 116 -0.94 -20.09 32.71
N GLU A 117 -0.58 -19.17 31.81
CA GLU A 117 0.49 -18.19 32.06
C GLU A 117 -0.12 -16.93 32.70
N GLY A 118 0.42 -16.53 33.86
CA GLY A 118 0.05 -15.27 34.51
C GLY A 118 0.37 -14.03 33.65
N PRO A 119 -0.16 -12.85 34.01
CA PRO A 119 0.25 -11.61 33.38
C PRO A 119 1.76 -11.39 33.57
N ARG A 120 2.45 -10.99 32.49
CA ARG A 120 3.86 -10.60 32.49
C ARG A 120 3.94 -9.09 32.49
#